data_AF-A0AAV8BZD2-F1
#
_entry.id   AF-A0AAV8BZD2-F1
#
_cell.length_a   1.000
_cell.length_b   1.000
_cell.length_c   1.000
_cell.angle_alpha   90.00
_cell.angle_beta   90.00
_cell.angle_gamma   90.00
#
_symmetry.space_group_name_H-M   'P 1'
#
loop_
_entity.id
_entity.type
_entity.pdbx_description
1 polymer ?
#
loop_
_entity_poly.entity_id
_entity_poly.type
_entity_poly.pdbx_seq_one_letter_code
_entity_poly.pdbx_strand_id
1 'polypeptide(L)'
;MELGTVLTARRPTNVIFHPSTGTCMLRTNQNKALRLGPCNESDAWEYTPQKFLTVKGTYFCLQAVGSNKPAKLSIICTESDSQWDMNSSSNSDAKTHVSTNLEKGGSLCLAVGPEDILFTSPCLSSDVQQFEFTTKDKVQALG
;
A
#
# COMPACT_ATOMS: atom_id res chain seq x y z
N MET A 1 41.94 5.14 20.55
CA MET A 1 41.12 4.23 19.72
C MET A 1 39.69 4.72 19.81
N GLU A 2 39.27 5.58 18.90
CA GLU A 2 37.89 6.04 18.85
C GLU A 2 37.06 4.99 18.09
N LEU A 3 36.00 4.51 18.75
CA LEU A 3 34.99 3.65 18.15
C LEU A 3 34.13 4.51 17.21
N GLY A 4 34.55 4.60 15.95
CA GLY A 4 33.75 5.20 14.89
C GLY A 4 32.46 4.41 14.71
N THR A 5 31.33 5.02 15.08
CA THR A 5 30.00 4.48 14.84
C THR A 5 29.78 4.38 13.33
N VAL A 6 29.84 3.18 12.77
CA VAL A 6 29.41 2.95 11.40
C VAL A 6 27.88 3.09 11.39
N LEU A 7 27.39 4.27 11.05
CA LEU A 7 26.00 4.45 10.67
C LEU A 7 25.82 3.71 9.34
N THR A 8 25.36 2.46 9.40
CA THR A 8 24.84 1.81 8.19
C THR A 8 23.67 2.67 7.72
N ALA A 9 23.87 3.46 6.67
CA ALA A 9 22.80 4.22 6.05
C ALA A 9 21.75 3.21 5.55
N ARG A 10 20.71 2.97 6.34
CA ARG A 10 19.57 2.17 5.91
C ARG A 10 18.93 2.94 4.77
N ARG A 11 18.84 2.30 3.60
CA ARG A 11 18.11 2.89 2.48
C ARG A 11 16.68 3.18 2.95
N PRO A 12 16.14 4.37 2.69
CA PRO A 12 14.74 4.67 2.99
C PRO A 12 13.86 3.59 2.40
N THR A 13 12.89 3.13 3.19
CA THR A 13 11.91 2.13 2.75
C THR A 13 10.59 2.82 2.51
N ASN A 14 9.90 2.43 1.44
CA ASN A 14 8.58 2.98 1.16
C ASN A 14 7.52 2.21 1.97
N VAL A 15 6.45 2.92 2.29
CA VAL A 15 5.24 2.43 2.94
C VAL A 15 4.04 2.88 2.11
N ILE A 16 2.91 2.21 2.31
CA ILE A 16 1.61 2.63 1.78
C ILE A 16 0.84 3.25 2.93
N PHE A 17 0.80 4.57 2.94
CA PHE A 17 0.25 5.42 3.99
C PHE A 17 -1.20 5.77 3.69
N HIS A 18 -2.03 5.81 4.72
CA HIS A 18 -3.43 6.24 4.63
C HIS A 18 -3.58 7.59 5.35
N PRO A 19 -3.67 8.71 4.61
CA PRO A 19 -3.56 10.06 5.18
C PRO A 19 -4.63 10.38 6.22
N SER A 20 -5.87 9.95 6.02
CA SER A 20 -6.97 10.32 6.90
C SER A 20 -6.92 9.64 8.29
N THR A 21 -6.22 8.52 8.42
CA THR A 21 -6.03 7.83 9.71
C THR A 21 -4.63 7.99 10.29
N GLY A 22 -3.66 8.49 9.50
CA GLY A 22 -2.27 8.60 9.94
C GLY A 22 -1.55 7.26 10.11
N THR A 23 -2.06 6.19 9.51
CA THR A 23 -1.56 4.81 9.66
C THR A 23 -1.13 4.22 8.32
N CYS A 24 -0.38 3.11 8.35
CA CYS A 24 0.15 2.46 7.15
C CYS A 24 -0.40 1.04 7.00
N MET A 25 -0.37 0.53 5.76
CA MET A 25 -0.71 -0.86 5.47
C MET A 25 0.30 -1.83 6.11
N LEU A 26 -0.24 -2.81 6.83
CA LEU A 26 0.48 -3.88 7.51
C LEU A 26 0.02 -5.24 6.99
N ARG A 27 0.98 -6.16 6.85
CA ARG A 27 0.68 -7.58 6.71
C ARG A 27 0.26 -8.17 8.05
N THR A 28 -0.79 -8.97 8.04
CA THR A 28 -1.17 -9.77 9.21
C THR A 28 -0.69 -11.21 9.04
N ASN A 29 -0.41 -11.88 10.16
CA ASN A 29 -0.08 -13.30 10.15
C ASN A 29 -1.31 -14.19 9.82
N GLN A 30 -2.51 -13.64 9.92
CA GLN A 30 -3.76 -14.35 9.69
C GLN A 30 -4.20 -14.22 8.23
N ASN A 31 -4.28 -15.34 7.51
CA ASN A 31 -4.90 -15.46 6.18
C ASN A 31 -4.38 -14.50 5.09
N LYS A 32 -3.14 -14.00 5.23
CA LYS A 32 -2.55 -13.02 4.29
C LYS A 32 -3.39 -11.74 4.12
N ALA A 33 -4.24 -11.44 5.10
CA ALA A 33 -5.04 -10.23 5.11
C ALA A 33 -4.16 -9.02 5.41
N LEU A 34 -4.59 -7.87 4.91
CA LEU A 34 -3.93 -6.58 5.11
C LEU A 34 -4.84 -5.68 5.96
N ARG A 35 -4.23 -4.93 6.86
CA ARG A 35 -4.91 -3.96 7.73
C ARG A 35 -4.11 -2.67 7.83
N LEU A 36 -4.70 -1.61 8.36
CA LEU A 36 -3.94 -0.45 8.79
C LEU A 36 -3.38 -0.63 10.21
N GLY A 37 -2.28 0.07 10.48
CA GLY A 37 -1.70 0.20 11.81
C GLY A 37 -0.45 1.08 11.84
N PRO A 38 0.32 1.08 12.93
CA PRO A 38 1.47 1.95 13.10
C PRO A 38 2.49 1.84 11.96
N CYS A 39 2.92 2.97 11.38
CA CYS A 39 3.82 2.96 10.23
C CYS A 39 5.22 2.39 10.53
N ASN A 40 5.68 2.43 11.79
CA ASN A 40 6.91 1.77 12.22
C ASN A 40 6.86 0.23 12.09
N GLU A 41 5.67 -0.37 12.17
CA GLU A 41 5.44 -1.81 11.99
C GLU A 41 5.22 -2.20 10.52
N SER A 42 5.05 -1.23 9.61
CA SER A 42 4.83 -1.49 8.20
C SER A 42 6.04 -2.16 7.54
N ASP A 43 5.74 -3.18 6.74
CA ASP A 43 6.67 -3.81 5.81
C ASP A 43 7.22 -2.75 4.83
N ALA A 44 8.41 -3.02 4.27
CA ALA A 44 8.93 -2.20 3.18
C ALA A 44 8.25 -2.59 1.87
N TRP A 45 7.68 -1.62 1.15
CA TRP A 45 6.99 -1.85 -0.12
C TRP A 45 7.80 -1.35 -1.31
N GLU A 46 7.63 -2.02 -2.45
CA GLU A 46 8.21 -1.66 -3.75
C GLU A 46 7.13 -1.65 -4.82
N TYR A 47 7.14 -0.62 -5.67
CA TYR A 47 6.27 -0.51 -6.83
C TYR A 47 7.10 -0.80 -8.09
N THR A 48 6.78 -1.90 -8.77
CA THR A 48 7.56 -2.39 -9.92
C THR A 48 7.20 -1.64 -11.21
N PRO A 49 8.05 -1.69 -12.26
CA PRO A 49 7.69 -1.15 -13.58
C PRO A 49 6.44 -1.81 -14.21
N GLN A 50 6.13 -3.06 -13.83
CA GLN A 50 4.91 -3.77 -14.23
C GLN A 50 3.68 -3.34 -13.43
N LYS A 51 3.85 -2.34 -12.55
CA LYS A 51 2.84 -1.77 -11.66
C LYS A 51 2.35 -2.75 -10.58
N PHE A 52 3.24 -3.60 -10.08
CA PHE A 52 2.94 -4.45 -8.93
C PHE A 52 3.39 -3.78 -7.64
N LEU A 53 2.50 -3.79 -6.64
CA LEU A 53 2.82 -3.41 -5.26
C LEU A 53 3.32 -4.65 -4.52
N THR A 54 4.61 -4.69 -4.23
CA THR A 54 5.31 -5.86 -3.69
C THR A 54 5.91 -5.58 -2.31
N VAL A 55 5.99 -6.61 -1.48
CA VAL A 55 6.70 -6.54 -0.20
C VAL A 55 8.17 -6.84 -0.43
N LYS A 56 9.03 -5.86 -0.18
CA LYS A 56 10.47 -5.90 -0.44
C LYS A 56 11.14 -7.11 0.20
N GLY A 57 11.96 -7.80 -0.58
CA GLY A 57 12.69 -8.99 -0.12
C GLY A 57 11.80 -10.25 -0.02
N THR A 58 10.58 -10.20 -0.54
CA THR A 58 9.68 -11.35 -0.63
C THR A 58 9.08 -11.47 -2.03
N TYR A 59 8.35 -12.55 -2.29
CA TYR A 59 7.57 -12.73 -3.52
C TYR A 59 6.13 -12.22 -3.41
N PHE A 60 5.77 -11.60 -2.29
CA PHE A 60 4.40 -11.19 -2.06
C PHE A 60 4.06 -9.91 -2.81
N CYS A 61 2.92 -9.92 -3.51
CA CYS A 61 2.29 -8.76 -4.11
C CYS A 61 0.86 -8.57 -3.61
N LEU A 62 0.40 -7.32 -3.65
CA LEU A 62 -0.98 -6.95 -3.38
C LEU A 62 -1.89 -7.49 -4.49
N GLN A 63 -2.94 -8.21 -4.08
CA GLN A 63 -3.92 -8.82 -4.98
C GLN A 63 -5.33 -8.34 -4.64
N ALA A 64 -6.07 -7.91 -5.66
CA ALA A 64 -7.50 -7.67 -5.59
C ALA A 64 -8.26 -8.98 -5.79
N VAL A 65 -9.10 -9.36 -4.83
CA VAL A 65 -9.92 -10.59 -4.95
C VAL A 65 -11.22 -10.33 -5.71
N GLY A 66 -11.78 -9.13 -5.56
CA GLY A 66 -13.02 -8.71 -6.20
C GLY A 66 -13.72 -7.62 -5.40
N SER A 67 -14.79 -7.04 -5.96
CA SER A 67 -15.51 -5.94 -5.32
C SER A 67 -16.06 -6.31 -3.94
N ASN A 68 -15.86 -5.43 -2.97
CA ASN A 68 -16.18 -5.56 -1.56
C ASN A 68 -15.60 -6.83 -0.91
N LYS A 69 -14.41 -7.25 -1.36
CA LYS A 69 -13.64 -8.35 -0.76
C LYS A 69 -12.34 -7.84 -0.16
N PRO A 70 -11.85 -8.46 0.92
CA PRO A 70 -10.54 -8.14 1.47
C PRO A 70 -9.45 -8.25 0.40
N ALA A 71 -8.58 -7.25 0.35
CA ALA A 71 -7.33 -7.33 -0.39
C ALA A 71 -6.39 -8.25 0.37
N LYS A 72 -5.54 -8.98 -0.37
CA LYS A 72 -4.62 -9.96 0.24
C LYS A 72 -3.27 -9.94 -0.44
N LEU A 73 -2.33 -10.68 0.14
CA LEU A 73 -1.06 -10.97 -0.50
C LEU A 73 -1.09 -12.30 -1.27
N SER A 74 -0.54 -12.27 -2.48
CA SER A 74 -0.32 -13.45 -3.33
C SER A 74 1.17 -13.61 -3.64
N ILE A 75 1.59 -14.84 -3.93
CA ILE A 75 2.91 -15.11 -4.53
C ILE A 75 2.85 -15.17 -6.06
N ILE A 76 1.63 -15.31 -6.61
CA ILE A 76 1.36 -15.30 -8.04
C ILE A 76 0.78 -13.92 -8.35
N CYS A 77 1.57 -13.07 -8.99
CA CYS A 77 1.19 -11.73 -9.38
C CYS A 77 0.79 -11.76 -10.84
N THR A 78 -0.48 -11.47 -11.14
CA THR A 78 -0.97 -11.44 -12.52
C THR A 78 -1.44 -10.04 -12.88
N GLU A 79 -1.37 -9.70 -14.17
CA GLU A 79 -1.78 -8.38 -14.64
C GLU A 79 -3.28 -8.10 -14.39
N SER A 80 -4.10 -9.14 -14.30
CA SER A 80 -5.55 -9.00 -14.16
C SER A 80 -6.05 -8.69 -12.75
N ASP A 81 -5.24 -8.97 -11.72
CA ASP A 81 -5.65 -8.84 -10.32
C ASP A 81 -4.60 -8.24 -9.37
N SER A 82 -3.37 -8.07 -9.85
CA SER A 82 -2.24 -7.59 -9.05
C SER A 82 -1.57 -6.35 -9.64
N GLN A 83 -2.10 -5.82 -10.76
CA GLN A 83 -1.66 -4.56 -11.34
C GLN A 83 -2.40 -3.37 -10.74
N TRP A 84 -1.67 -2.39 -10.24
CA TRP A 84 -2.22 -1.24 -9.53
C TRP A 84 -1.75 0.08 -10.12
N ASP A 85 -2.69 0.89 -10.60
CA ASP A 85 -2.46 2.27 -10.98
C ASP A 85 -2.52 3.18 -9.76
N MET A 86 -1.42 3.89 -9.53
CA MET A 86 -1.34 5.02 -8.59
C MET A 86 -1.68 6.29 -9.36
N ASN A 87 -2.95 6.69 -9.37
CA ASN A 87 -3.36 7.93 -10.04
C ASN A 87 -3.32 9.12 -9.07
N SER A 88 -2.32 10.01 -9.22
CA SER A 88 -2.33 11.28 -8.48
C SER A 88 -3.42 12.19 -9.03
N SER A 89 -4.32 12.69 -8.18
CA SER A 89 -5.16 13.83 -8.59
C SER A 89 -4.27 15.05 -8.89
N SER A 90 -4.59 15.82 -9.92
CA SER A 90 -3.74 16.84 -10.54
C SER A 90 -3.53 18.12 -9.71
N ASN A 91 -3.79 18.11 -8.40
CA ASN A 91 -3.58 19.24 -7.49
C ASN A 91 -2.43 18.91 -6.53
N SER A 92 -1.73 19.94 -6.07
CA SER A 92 -0.49 19.89 -5.27
C SER A 92 -0.56 19.14 -3.93
N ASP A 93 -1.75 18.65 -3.55
CA ASP A 93 -1.97 17.72 -2.44
C ASP A 93 -2.28 16.35 -3.05
N ALA A 94 -1.25 15.55 -3.34
CA ALA A 94 -1.31 14.35 -4.17
C ALA A 94 -2.06 13.16 -3.50
N LYS A 95 -3.35 13.35 -3.21
CA LYS A 95 -4.29 12.29 -2.89
C LYS A 95 -4.36 11.37 -4.11
N THR A 96 -3.90 10.14 -3.90
CA THR A 96 -3.77 9.13 -4.95
C THR A 96 -4.70 7.97 -4.62
N HIS A 97 -5.51 7.52 -5.59
CA HIS A 97 -6.17 6.24 -5.41
C HIS A 97 -5.20 5.13 -5.81
N VAL A 98 -5.27 4.01 -5.11
CA VAL A 98 -4.58 2.78 -5.50
C VAL A 98 -5.64 1.91 -6.18
N SER A 99 -5.62 1.89 -7.51
CA SER A 99 -6.71 1.33 -8.31
C SER A 99 -6.25 0.18 -9.20
N THR A 100 -7.15 -0.75 -9.52
CA THR A 100 -6.91 -1.88 -10.42
C THR A 100 -8.07 -2.03 -11.38
N ASN A 101 -7.81 -2.44 -12.61
CA ASN A 101 -8.83 -2.65 -13.63
C ASN A 101 -9.24 -4.12 -13.67
N LEU A 102 -10.54 -4.37 -13.69
CA LEU A 102 -11.07 -5.72 -13.86
C LEU A 102 -11.08 -6.11 -15.33
N GLU A 103 -10.79 -7.37 -15.63
CA GLU A 103 -10.83 -7.92 -17.01
C GLU A 103 -12.17 -7.66 -17.73
N LYS A 104 -13.27 -7.62 -16.98
CA LYS A 104 -14.63 -7.42 -17.50
C LYS A 104 -15.04 -5.94 -17.65
N GLY A 105 -14.09 -5.02 -17.49
CA GLY A 105 -14.35 -3.58 -17.44
C GLY A 105 -14.72 -3.10 -16.04
N GLY A 106 -14.39 -1.84 -15.76
CA GLY A 106 -14.54 -1.21 -14.44
C GLY A 106 -13.24 -1.24 -13.61
N SER A 107 -13.17 -0.35 -12.63
CA SER A 107 -12.00 -0.19 -11.76
C SER A 107 -12.40 -0.36 -10.30
N LEU A 108 -11.57 -1.07 -9.54
CA LEU A 108 -11.67 -1.14 -8.10
C LEU A 108 -10.55 -0.32 -7.47
N CYS A 109 -10.84 0.34 -6.37
CA CYS A 109 -9.89 1.05 -5.55
C CYS A 109 -9.68 0.31 -4.24
N LEU A 110 -8.46 0.37 -3.72
CA LEU A 110 -8.17 -0.03 -2.36
C LEU A 110 -8.92 0.90 -1.40
N ALA A 111 -9.45 0.33 -0.32
CA ALA A 111 -10.28 1.03 0.65
C ALA A 111 -10.05 0.49 2.06
N VAL A 112 -10.24 1.35 3.06
CA VAL A 112 -10.21 1.00 4.49
C VAL A 112 -11.61 0.68 4.99
N GLY A 113 -11.77 -0.53 5.52
CA GLY A 113 -13.04 -1.06 5.98
C GLY A 113 -13.18 -1.09 7.50
N PRO A 114 -14.24 -1.74 7.99
CA PRO A 114 -14.38 -2.01 9.42
C PRO A 114 -13.14 -2.73 9.97
N GLU A 115 -12.81 -2.43 11.23
CA GLU A 115 -11.66 -3.01 11.93
C GLU A 115 -10.32 -2.78 11.20
N ASP A 116 -10.22 -1.66 10.45
CA ASP A 116 -9.04 -1.25 9.69
C ASP A 116 -8.60 -2.26 8.60
N ILE A 117 -9.47 -3.20 8.22
CA ILE A 117 -9.19 -4.21 7.21
C ILE A 117 -9.20 -3.55 5.83
N LEU A 118 -8.20 -3.85 5.01
CA LEU A 118 -8.13 -3.36 3.64
C LEU A 118 -8.96 -4.24 2.70
N PHE A 119 -9.83 -3.60 1.91
CA PHE A 119 -10.67 -4.24 0.91
C PHE A 119 -10.56 -3.52 -0.43
N THR A 120 -11.12 -4.11 -1.47
CA THR A 120 -11.30 -3.43 -2.75
C THR A 120 -12.77 -3.14 -3.00
N SER A 121 -13.08 -1.96 -3.53
CA SER A 121 -14.46 -1.54 -3.83
C SER A 121 -14.50 -0.64 -5.05
N PRO A 122 -15.68 -0.34 -5.62
CA PRO A 122 -15.76 0.67 -6.67
C PRO A 122 -15.08 1.97 -6.26
N CYS A 123 -14.37 2.59 -7.19
CA CYS A 123 -13.67 3.84 -6.93
C CYS A 123 -14.64 4.99 -6.68
N LEU A 124 -14.44 5.70 -5.57
CA LEU A 124 -15.24 6.82 -5.10
C LEU A 124 -14.29 7.95 -4.66
N SER A 125 -14.76 9.19 -4.70
CA SER A 125 -14.03 10.32 -4.11
C SER A 125 -14.25 10.32 -2.59
N SER A 126 -13.50 9.48 -1.88
CA SER A 126 -13.62 9.31 -0.43
C SER A 126 -12.26 9.16 0.22
N ASP A 127 -12.10 9.74 1.41
CA ASP A 127 -10.84 9.72 2.15
C ASP A 127 -10.44 8.30 2.61
N VAL A 128 -11.39 7.35 2.66
CA VAL A 128 -11.09 5.93 2.96
C VAL A 128 -10.43 5.19 1.80
N GLN A 129 -10.37 5.79 0.61
CA GLN A 129 -9.76 5.24 -0.60
C GLN A 129 -8.49 5.99 -1.02
N GLN A 130 -8.02 6.93 -0.20
CA GLN A 130 -6.84 7.73 -0.49
C GLN A 130 -5.63 7.11 0.18
N PHE A 131 -4.61 6.81 -0.61
CA PHE A 131 -3.36 6.25 -0.14
C PHE A 131 -2.18 6.97 -0.77
N GLU A 132 -1.07 7.02 -0.04
CA GLU A 132 0.18 7.58 -0.51
C GLU A 132 1.28 6.53 -0.47
N PHE A 133 1.96 6.34 -1.60
CA PHE A 133 3.20 5.58 -1.63
C PHE A 133 4.35 6.52 -1.32
N THR A 134 4.95 6.40 -0.13
CA THR A 134 5.93 7.38 0.35
C THR A 134 6.99 6.75 1.24
N THR A 135 8.06 7.49 1.55
CA THR A 135 9.12 7.00 2.42
C THR A 135 8.68 7.00 3.88
N LYS A 136 9.08 5.95 4.61
CA LYS A 136 8.78 5.79 6.03
C LYS A 136 9.24 6.99 6.88
N ASP A 137 10.40 7.54 6.57
CA ASP A 137 10.96 8.72 7.26
C ASP A 137 10.09 9.97 7.07
N LYS A 138 9.47 10.14 5.89
CA LYS A 138 8.56 11.28 5.62
C LYS A 138 7.30 11.20 6.48
N VAL A 139 6.75 10.00 6.69
CA VAL A 139 5.57 9.81 7.54
C VAL A 139 5.91 10.04 9.02
N GLN A 140 7.09 9.62 9.46
CA GLN A 140 7.54 9.80 10.84
C GLN A 140 7.85 11.26 11.21
N ALA A 141 8.14 12.11 10.21
CA ALA A 141 8.33 13.55 10.41
C ALA A 141 7.01 14.34 10.57
N LEU A 142 5.86 13.70 10.41
CA LEU A 142 4.53 14.32 10.56
C LEU A 142 3.92 14.12 11.96
N GLY A 143 4.61 13.42 12.86
CA GLY A 143 4.16 13.10 14.22
C GLY A 143 5.07 13.65 15.31
#